data_AF-A0A9D6NY20-F1
#
_entry.id   AF-A0A9D6NY20-F1
#
_cell.length_a   1.000
_cell.length_b   1.000
_cell.length_c   1.000
_cell.angle_alpha   90.00
_cell.angle_beta   90.00
_cell.angle_gamma   90.00
#
_symmetry.space_group_name_H-M   'P 1'
#
loop_
_entity.id
_entity.type
_entity.pdbx_description
1 polymer ?
#
loop_
_entity_poly.entity_id
_entity_poly.type
_entity_poly.pdbx_seq_one_letter_code
_entity_poly.pdbx_strand_id
1 'polypeptide(L)' 'MVHKNYLTALEVAKLLDLDICTVYTLLLRRRIPARRISGRWAVPLASLFDWRRKVGNFERRL' A
#
# COMPACT_ATOMS: atom_id res chain seq x y z
N MET A 1 -11.60 13.92 13.47
CA MET A 1 -10.40 13.41 12.77
C MET A 1 -10.79 13.08 11.34
N VAL A 2 -10.28 13.80 10.33
CA VAL A 2 -10.59 13.50 8.93
C VAL A 2 -9.85 12.21 8.56
N HIS A 3 -10.57 11.10 8.38
CA HIS A 3 -9.96 9.88 7.86
C HIS A 3 -9.48 10.14 6.44
N LYS A 4 -8.16 10.28 6.26
CA LYS A 4 -7.54 10.21 4.94
C LYS A 4 -7.85 8.82 4.36
N ASN A 5 -8.74 8.77 3.38
CA ASN A 5 -9.09 7.54 2.69
C ASN A 5 -7.95 6.98 1.82
N TYR A 6 -6.94 7.81 1.54
CA TYR A 6 -5.80 7.48 0.69
C TYR A 6 -4.47 7.85 1.35
N LEU A 7 -3.50 6.98 1.16
CA LEU A 7 -2.11 7.16 1.56
C LEU A 7 -1.24 7.49 0.33
N THR A 8 -0.24 8.33 0.54
CA THR A 8 0.89 8.53 -0.37
C THR A 8 1.87 7.37 -0.28
N ALA A 9 2.76 7.24 -1.27
CA ALA A 9 3.81 6.22 -1.23
C ALA A 9 4.69 6.31 0.04
N LEU A 10 4.97 7.52 0.54
CA LEU A 10 5.74 7.73 1.77
C LEU A 10 4.97 7.28 3.02
N GLU A 11 3.67 7.56 3.10
CA GLU A 11 2.84 7.09 4.21
C GLU A 11 2.72 5.56 4.21
N VAL A 12 2.64 4.94 3.04
CA VAL A 12 2.65 3.47 2.90
C VAL A 12 3.99 2.87 3.34
N ALA A 13 5.11 3.49 2.98
CA ALA A 13 6.45 3.06 3.40
C ALA A 13 6.55 3.00 4.93
N LYS A 14 6.12 4.06 5.61
CA LYS A 14 6.07 4.11 7.08
C LYS A 14 5.12 3.06 7.67
N LEU A 15 3.96 2.82 7.06
CA LEU A 15 2.96 1.88 7.58
C LEU A 15 3.38 0.40 7.43
N LEU A 16 4.09 0.08 6.34
CA LEU A 16 4.54 -1.27 6.06
C LEU A 16 5.96 -1.56 6.59
N ASP A 17 6.63 -0.55 7.16
CA ASP A 17 8.04 -0.61 7.55
C ASP A 17 8.94 -1.04 6.39
N LEU A 18 8.74 -0.39 5.23
CA LEU A 18 9.49 -0.65 4.00
C LEU A 18 10.19 0.61 3.52
N ASP A 19 11.30 0.41 2.81
CA ASP A 19 11.93 1.48 2.04
C ASP A 19 10.98 2.04 0.95
N ILE A 20 11.11 3.34 0.67
CA ILE A 20 10.25 4.03 -0.28
C ILE A 20 10.44 3.51 -1.71
N CYS A 21 11.65 3.13 -2.12
CA CYS A 21 11.92 2.55 -3.45
C CYS A 21 11.26 1.17 -3.59
N THR A 22 11.22 0.40 -2.51
CA THR A 22 10.49 -0.87 -2.43
C THR A 22 9.00 -0.65 -2.62
N VAL A 23 8.41 0.35 -1.95
CA VAL A 23 7.00 0.71 -2.15
C VAL A 23 6.73 1.15 -3.59
N TYR A 24 7.59 1.99 -4.18
CA TYR A 24 7.44 2.35 -5.59
C TYR A 24 7.50 1.14 -6.53
N THR A 25 8.38 0.18 -6.24
CA THR A 25 8.46 -1.08 -7.00
C THR A 25 7.16 -1.87 -6.89
N LEU A 26 6.58 -1.98 -5.69
CA LEU A 26 5.29 -2.64 -5.47
C LEU A 26 4.15 -1.94 -6.20
N LEU A 27 4.13 -0.60 -6.21
CA LEU A 27 3.15 0.22 -6.93
C LEU A 27 3.27 0.03 -8.44
N LEU A 28 4.50 0.14 -8.98
CA LEU A 28 4.78 -0.01 -10.41
C LEU A 28 4.43 -1.42 -10.91
N ARG A 29 4.76 -2.45 -10.13
CA ARG A 29 4.44 -3.86 -10.42
C ARG A 29 3.00 -4.25 -10.07
N ARG A 30 2.16 -3.30 -9.62
CA ARG A 30 0.76 -3.52 -9.21
C ARG A 30 0.59 -4.62 -8.16
N ARG A 31 1.58 -4.78 -7.28
CA ARG A 31 1.58 -5.76 -6.19
C ARG A 31 0.79 -5.30 -4.98
N ILE A 32 0.58 -3.99 -4.82
CA ILE A 32 -0.29 -3.38 -3.81
C ILE A 32 -1.37 -2.52 -4.50
N PRO A 33 -2.56 -2.36 -3.90
CA PRO A 33 -3.64 -1.59 -4.50
C PRO A 33 -3.31 -0.11 -4.55
N ALA A 34 -3.37 0.50 -5.74
CA ALA A 34 -3.08 1.91 -5.92
C ALA A 34 -3.76 2.50 -7.15
N ARG A 35 -3.92 3.82 -7.16
CA ARG A 35 -4.43 4.61 -8.28
C ARG A 35 -3.54 5.82 -8.53
N ARG A 36 -3.56 6.36 -9.75
CA ARG A 36 -2.95 7.66 -10.06
C ARG A 36 -4.03 8.74 -9.96
N ILE A 37 -3.82 9.72 -9.08
CA ILE A 37 -4.68 10.90 -8.93
C ILE A 37 -3.79 12.12 -9.11
N SER A 38 -4.09 12.92 -10.13
CA SER A 38 -3.30 14.12 -10.49
C SER A 38 -1.79 13.83 -10.58
N GLY A 39 -1.42 12.73 -11.24
CA GLY A 39 -0.03 12.29 -11.41
C GLY A 39 0.62 11.61 -10.18
N ARG A 40 -0.02 11.65 -9.00
CA ARG A 40 0.52 11.08 -7.76
C ARG A 40 -0.08 9.71 -7.47
N TRP A 41 0.70 8.84 -6.82
CA TRP A 41 0.17 7.58 -6.30
C TRP A 41 -0.73 7.83 -5.08
N ALA A 42 -1.93 7.28 -5.13
CA ALA A 42 -2.89 7.25 -4.05
C ALA A 42 -3.27 5.81 -3.75
N VAL A 43 -3.00 5.38 -2.52
CA VAL A 43 -3.22 4.01 -2.03
C VAL A 43 -4.43 4.00 -1.11
N PRO A 44 -5.56 3.38 -1.48
CA PRO A 44 -6.73 3.31 -0.62
C PRO A 44 -6.40 2.54 0.65
N LEU A 45 -6.63 3.15 1.82
CA LEU A 45 -6.24 2.58 3.11
C LEU A 45 -6.88 1.21 3.36
N ALA A 46 -8.20 1.11 3.15
CA ALA A 46 -8.95 -0.14 3.34
C ALA A 46 -8.41 -1.27 2.44
N SER A 47 -8.20 -0.97 1.16
CA SER A 47 -7.67 -1.97 0.21
C SER A 47 -6.26 -2.42 0.58
N LEU A 48 -5.42 -1.52 1.10
CA LEU A 48 -4.07 -1.87 1.54
C LEU A 48 -4.11 -2.83 2.75
N PHE A 49 -5.01 -2.58 3.71
CA PHE A 49 -5.19 -3.48 4.85
C PHE A 49 -5.72 -4.86 4.42
N ASP A 50 -6.69 -4.90 3.50
CA ASP A 50 -7.20 -6.17 2.96
C ASP A 50 -6.11 -6.94 2.22
N TRP A 51 -5.30 -6.24 1.43
CA TRP A 51 -4.12 -6.84 0.78
C TRP A 51 -3.14 -7.41 1.81
N ARG A 52 -2.78 -6.63 2.84
CA ARG A 52 -1.84 -7.07 3.89
C ARG A 52 -2.36 -8.29 4.64
N ARG A 53 -3.66 -8.33 4.94
CA ARG A 53 -4.31 -9.48 5.57
C ARG A 53 -4.24 -10.71 4.66
N LYS A 54 -4.47 -10.57 3.35
CA LYS A 54 -4.35 -11.67 2.39
C LYS A 54 -2.94 -12.24 2.33
N VAL A 55 -1.92 -11.37 2.27
CA VAL A 55 -0.50 -11.79 2.23
C VAL A 55 -0.07 -12.42 3.55
N GLY A 56 -0.38 -11.81 4.70
CA GLY A 56 -0.01 -12.39 6.01
C GLY A 56 -0.75 -13.69 6.36
N ASN A 57 -1.90 -13.96 5.74
CA ASN A 57 -2.57 -15.26 5.83
C ASN A 57 -1.95 -16.33 4.94
N PHE A 58 -1.28 -15.92 3.85
CA PHE A 58 -0.56 -16.82 2.97
C PHE A 58 0.71 -17.35 3.65
N GLU A 59 1.45 -16.49 4.34
CA GLU A 59 2.68 -16.87 5.06
C GLU A 59 2.43 -17.81 6.25
N ARG A 60 1.25 -17.75 6.90
CA ARG A 60 0.89 -18.65 8.01
C ARG A 60 0.39 -20.04 7.59
N ARG A 61 0.23 -20.28 6.29
CA ARG A 61 -0.25 -21.57 5.73
C ARG A 61 0.86 -22.42 5.13
N LEU A 62 2.10 -21.92 5.15
CA LEU A 62 3.32 -22.64 4.77
C LEU A 62 4.03 -23.13 6.03
#